data_AF-A0A7K1ARS9-F1
#
_entry.id   AF-A0A7K1ARS9-F1
#
_cell.length_a   1.000
_cell.length_b   1.000
_cell.length_c   1.000
_cell.angle_alpha   90.00
_cell.angle_beta   90.00
_cell.angle_gamma   90.00
#
_symmetry.space_group_name_H-M   'P 1'
#
loop_
_entity.id
_entity.type
_entity.pdbx_description
1 polymer ?
#
loop_
_entity_poly.entity_id
_entity_poly.type
_entity_poly.pdbx_seq_one_letter_code
_entity_poly.pdbx_strand_id
1 'polypeptide(L)'
;EDLDAVRTNFDGISYAKGASVLQQLVAHVGRDNFIKGLRLYFSKHAFGNTTLKDLIDELEAASGRDLTPWVSTWLRTAGVNTLRPVIAIDGDVYKSISIKQEVPSMPVGSKELRPHRLHVGLFDINNGVLARRTSVELDVAGELTEVTALAGQKVADLVLINDKDQTYAKLRFDDRSIATMKSHLGALNDSLARGVIWASLWDSCRDGELSATSYISIALNALKTESDISIVSATLMQIDTAIWAYAAPGNRQALRQQVAKAVEEMFDSAQPGSDHQLQFAKSFANTAVTPAQFDRFKTILDGAVNGLVIDAELRWAIFISGVKRGIFGPADIDREVEKDKTAHGKQYGAMAYAAIPNKDAKVKVFSSVTTDDLSNTIHAYKCRGFNDPLHTEILADFVDQYFDVLLKVWETKGFEIAETTATLLFPSWVISQETVDKAQHWLDVTGKAASHALRRTVLEGRDAMTRALKAQAADF
;
A
#
# COMPACT_ATOMS: atom_id res chain seq x y z
N GLU A 1 -12.03 -12.83 28.32
CA GLU A 1 -11.48 -12.68 26.96
C GLU A 1 -11.94 -11.34 26.40
N ASP A 2 -11.03 -10.61 25.77
CA ASP A 2 -11.28 -9.28 25.22
C ASP A 2 -12.01 -9.41 23.88
N LEU A 3 -13.32 -9.16 23.87
CA LEU A 3 -14.14 -9.21 22.65
C LEU A 3 -13.64 -8.25 21.56
N ASP A 4 -12.97 -7.17 21.94
CA ASP A 4 -12.38 -6.22 20.99
C ASP A 4 -11.13 -6.82 20.35
N ALA A 5 -10.32 -7.57 21.11
CA ALA A 5 -9.17 -8.30 20.56
C ALA A 5 -9.59 -9.34 19.50
N VAL A 6 -10.70 -10.05 19.72
CA VAL A 6 -11.23 -11.02 18.73
C VAL A 6 -11.62 -10.34 17.42
N ARG A 7 -12.22 -9.15 17.48
CA ARG A 7 -12.59 -8.39 16.27
C ARG A 7 -11.37 -7.96 15.46
N THR A 8 -10.26 -7.64 16.12
CA THR A 8 -9.01 -7.25 15.45
C THR A 8 -8.22 -8.40 14.80
N ASN A 9 -8.65 -9.65 14.99
CA ASN A 9 -8.01 -10.82 14.37
C ASN A 9 -8.41 -11.05 12.90
N PHE A 10 -9.47 -10.37 12.43
CA PHE A 10 -9.88 -10.38 11.02
C PHE A 10 -9.11 -9.30 10.24
N ASP A 11 -7.79 -9.44 10.18
CA ASP A 11 -6.91 -8.46 9.54
C ASP A 11 -6.12 -9.04 8.36
N GLY A 12 -5.28 -8.22 7.73
CA GLY A 12 -4.47 -8.62 6.59
C GLY A 12 -3.47 -9.75 6.88
N ILE A 13 -3.16 -10.04 8.14
CA ILE A 13 -2.29 -11.18 8.51
C ILE A 13 -3.06 -12.48 8.32
N SER A 14 -4.30 -12.56 8.81
CA SER A 14 -5.13 -13.77 8.69
C SER A 14 -5.43 -14.15 7.24
N TYR A 15 -5.69 -13.16 6.38
CA TYR A 15 -6.07 -13.42 4.98
C TYR A 15 -4.91 -13.34 3.99
N ALA A 16 -4.23 -12.19 3.89
CA ALA A 16 -3.23 -11.98 2.85
C ALA A 16 -1.94 -12.79 3.13
N LYS A 17 -1.38 -12.67 4.35
CA LYS A 17 -0.22 -13.51 4.72
C LYS A 17 -0.60 -14.99 4.71
N GLY A 18 -1.77 -15.35 5.23
CA GLY A 18 -2.29 -16.72 5.19
C GLY A 18 -2.28 -17.33 3.78
N ALA A 19 -2.82 -16.60 2.78
CA ALA A 19 -2.84 -17.04 1.39
C ALA A 19 -1.44 -17.17 0.78
N SER A 20 -0.56 -16.19 0.96
CA SER A 20 0.81 -16.24 0.41
C SER A 20 1.66 -17.34 1.06
N VAL A 21 1.50 -17.56 2.37
CA VAL A 21 2.18 -18.65 3.09
C VAL A 21 1.65 -20.01 2.66
N LEU A 22 0.35 -20.12 2.33
CA LEU A 22 -0.21 -21.34 1.75
C LEU A 22 0.35 -21.62 0.36
N GLN A 23 0.48 -20.59 -0.49
CA GLN A 23 1.09 -20.72 -1.81
C GLN A 23 2.56 -21.17 -1.70
N GLN A 24 3.30 -20.61 -0.75
CA GLN A 24 4.66 -21.04 -0.43
C GLN A 24 4.70 -22.50 0.02
N LEU A 25 3.74 -22.94 0.83
CA LEU A 25 3.64 -24.34 1.25
C LEU A 25 3.37 -25.26 0.06
N VAL A 26 2.43 -24.89 -0.83
CA VAL A 26 2.12 -25.62 -2.08
C VAL A 26 3.37 -25.75 -2.95
N ALA A 27 4.13 -24.67 -3.12
CA ALA A 27 5.39 -24.70 -3.85
C ALA A 27 6.40 -25.64 -3.15
N HIS A 28 6.53 -25.53 -1.83
CA HIS A 28 7.47 -26.33 -1.04
C HIS A 28 7.19 -27.84 -1.07
N VAL A 29 5.92 -28.28 -0.98
CA VAL A 29 5.56 -29.71 -0.99
C VAL A 29 5.27 -30.27 -2.38
N GLY A 30 5.02 -29.40 -3.36
CA GLY A 30 4.55 -29.74 -4.70
C GLY A 30 3.03 -29.84 -4.79
N ARG A 31 2.45 -29.27 -5.85
CA ARG A 31 0.99 -29.14 -6.04
C ARG A 31 0.23 -30.46 -5.95
N ASP A 32 0.74 -31.51 -6.58
CA ASP A 32 0.05 -32.81 -6.60
C ASP A 32 0.05 -33.47 -5.22
N ASN A 33 1.17 -33.38 -4.49
CA ASN A 33 1.27 -33.85 -3.12
C ASN A 33 0.36 -33.04 -2.18
N PHE A 34 0.29 -31.72 -2.38
CA PHE A 34 -0.60 -30.86 -1.62
C PHE A 34 -2.07 -31.26 -1.80
N ILE A 35 -2.52 -31.44 -3.04
CA ILE A 35 -3.90 -31.89 -3.35
C ILE A 35 -4.17 -33.27 -2.74
N LYS A 36 -3.21 -34.20 -2.83
CA LYS A 36 -3.31 -35.52 -2.22
C LYS A 36 -3.46 -35.43 -0.70
N GLY A 37 -2.64 -34.62 -0.03
CA GLY A 37 -2.72 -34.40 1.42
C GLY A 37 -4.05 -33.76 1.84
N LEU A 38 -4.56 -32.78 1.09
CA LEU A 38 -5.89 -32.20 1.36
C LEU A 38 -7.02 -33.23 1.24
N ARG A 39 -6.97 -34.13 0.25
CA ARG A 39 -7.98 -35.20 0.12
C ARG A 39 -7.98 -36.12 1.33
N LEU A 40 -6.80 -36.50 1.82
CA LEU A 40 -6.65 -37.32 3.02
C LEU A 40 -7.19 -36.59 4.24
N TYR A 41 -6.77 -35.35 4.44
CA TYR A 41 -7.21 -34.47 5.52
C TYR A 41 -8.73 -34.31 5.57
N PHE A 42 -9.37 -33.90 4.46
CA PHE A 42 -10.82 -33.72 4.43
C PHE A 42 -11.59 -35.03 4.65
N SER A 43 -11.09 -36.16 4.13
CA SER A 43 -11.73 -37.46 4.32
C SER A 43 -11.64 -37.93 5.77
N LYS A 44 -10.48 -37.74 6.41
CA LYS A 44 -10.20 -38.18 7.78
C LYS A 44 -10.90 -37.33 8.84
N HIS A 45 -11.01 -36.02 8.60
CA HIS A 45 -11.55 -35.06 9.57
C HIS A 45 -12.97 -34.55 9.20
N ALA A 46 -13.67 -35.27 8.32
CA ALA A 46 -15.01 -34.89 7.88
C ALA A 46 -15.98 -34.69 9.07
N PHE A 47 -16.72 -33.59 9.05
CA PHE A 47 -17.73 -33.23 10.06
C PHE A 47 -17.20 -32.99 11.49
N GLY A 48 -15.88 -32.82 11.66
CA GLY A 48 -15.24 -32.51 12.93
C GLY A 48 -14.57 -31.13 12.96
N ASN A 49 -13.78 -30.91 14.01
CA ASN A 49 -12.90 -29.76 14.16
C ASN A 49 -11.44 -30.21 14.04
N THR A 50 -10.57 -29.30 13.59
CA THR A 50 -9.15 -29.58 13.37
C THR A 50 -8.27 -28.48 13.94
N THR A 51 -7.00 -28.82 14.09
CA THR A 51 -5.91 -27.93 14.43
C THR A 51 -4.91 -27.86 13.29
N LEU A 52 -3.92 -26.96 13.39
CA LEU A 52 -2.82 -26.90 12.42
C LEU A 52 -2.11 -28.25 12.27
N LYS A 53 -1.93 -29.00 13.37
CA LYS A 53 -1.22 -30.27 13.35
C LYS A 53 -1.90 -31.28 12.42
N ASP A 54 -3.23 -31.36 12.46
CA ASP A 54 -4.01 -32.28 11.65
C ASP A 54 -3.80 -32.06 10.14
N LEU A 55 -3.68 -30.80 9.72
CA LEU A 55 -3.37 -30.47 8.32
C LEU A 55 -1.93 -30.86 7.95
N ILE A 56 -0.98 -30.56 8.82
CA ILE A 56 0.45 -30.78 8.55
C ILE A 56 0.76 -32.27 8.47
N ASP A 57 0.23 -33.10 9.38
CA ASP A 57 0.45 -34.55 9.39
C ASP A 57 0.08 -35.20 8.02
N GLU A 58 -1.03 -34.77 7.42
CA GLU A 58 -1.50 -35.32 6.13
C GLU A 58 -0.68 -34.80 4.93
N LEU A 59 -0.17 -33.57 5.01
CA LEU A 59 0.73 -33.01 4.00
C LEU A 59 2.12 -33.65 4.04
N GLU A 60 2.65 -33.93 5.24
CA GLU A 60 3.90 -34.69 5.41
C GLU A 60 3.73 -36.12 4.87
N ALA A 61 2.64 -36.80 5.22
CA ALA A 61 2.33 -38.14 4.72
C ALA A 61 2.20 -38.20 3.18
N ALA A 62 1.64 -37.15 2.57
CA ALA A 62 1.48 -37.09 1.12
C ALA A 62 2.77 -36.73 0.37
N SER A 63 3.58 -35.83 0.93
CA SER A 63 4.77 -35.26 0.27
C SER A 63 6.09 -35.95 0.63
N GLY A 64 6.14 -36.66 1.76
CA GLY A 64 7.36 -37.26 2.31
C GLY A 64 8.35 -36.24 2.90
N ARG A 65 7.97 -34.97 3.05
CA ARG A 65 8.81 -33.92 3.65
C ARG A 65 8.44 -33.71 5.11
N ASP A 66 9.43 -33.53 5.98
CA ASP A 66 9.22 -33.00 7.34
C ASP A 66 8.95 -31.49 7.25
N LEU A 67 7.75 -31.09 7.66
CA LEU A 67 7.26 -29.72 7.67
C LEU A 67 7.43 -29.06 9.05
N THR A 68 7.90 -29.78 10.07
CA THR A 68 8.12 -29.22 11.42
C THR A 68 8.99 -27.96 11.41
N PRO A 69 10.15 -27.93 10.73
CA PRO A 69 10.98 -26.72 10.66
C PRO A 69 10.31 -25.58 9.88
N TRP A 70 9.56 -25.92 8.83
CA TRP A 70 8.83 -24.97 8.01
C TRP A 70 7.70 -24.31 8.82
N VAL A 71 6.90 -25.08 9.55
CA VAL A 71 5.82 -24.58 10.40
C VAL A 71 6.36 -23.65 11.49
N SER A 72 7.47 -24.03 12.13
CA SER A 72 8.12 -23.23 13.16
C SER A 72 8.49 -21.84 12.63
N THR A 73 9.08 -21.77 11.44
CA THR A 73 9.60 -20.52 10.87
C THR A 73 8.53 -19.69 10.15
N TRP A 74 7.58 -20.30 9.44
CA TRP A 74 6.59 -19.57 8.65
C TRP A 74 5.33 -19.18 9.44
N LEU A 75 4.84 -20.06 10.33
CA LEU A 75 3.55 -19.90 10.99
C LEU A 75 3.66 -19.42 12.44
N ARG A 76 4.79 -19.64 13.11
CA ARG A 76 4.97 -19.32 14.54
C ARG A 76 5.87 -18.12 14.82
N THR A 77 6.33 -17.43 13.78
CA THR A 77 7.16 -16.23 13.93
C THR A 77 6.62 -15.06 13.10
N ALA A 78 6.90 -13.85 13.58
CA ALA A 78 6.47 -12.60 12.96
C ALA A 78 7.51 -12.04 11.98
N GLY A 79 7.09 -11.07 11.18
CA GLY A 79 7.94 -10.40 10.20
C GLY A 79 8.12 -11.17 8.89
N VAL A 80 8.84 -10.55 7.96
CA VAL A 80 9.14 -11.05 6.62
C VAL A 80 10.64 -10.87 6.35
N ASN A 81 11.23 -11.83 5.64
CA ASN A 81 12.63 -11.72 5.20
C ASN A 81 12.74 -10.74 4.04
N THR A 82 13.90 -10.09 3.92
CA THR A 82 14.27 -9.33 2.72
C THR A 82 15.25 -10.14 1.90
N LEU A 83 14.98 -10.28 0.59
CA LEU A 83 15.81 -10.99 -0.37
C LEU A 83 16.46 -10.00 -1.32
N ARG A 84 17.79 -10.05 -1.43
CA ARG A 84 18.59 -9.15 -2.25
C ARG A 84 19.54 -9.92 -3.16
N PRO A 85 19.71 -9.50 -4.43
CA PRO A 85 20.70 -10.11 -5.29
C PRO A 85 22.10 -9.62 -4.90
N VAL A 86 23.05 -10.56 -4.86
CA VAL A 86 24.50 -10.31 -4.76
C VAL A 86 25.11 -10.81 -6.05
N ILE A 87 25.55 -9.89 -6.90
CA ILE A 87 25.94 -10.17 -8.29
C ILE A 87 27.43 -9.90 -8.46
N ALA A 88 28.13 -10.88 -9.02
CA ALA A 88 29.48 -10.69 -9.56
C ALA A 88 29.45 -10.88 -11.07
N ILE A 89 30.04 -9.94 -11.81
CA ILE A 89 30.10 -9.94 -13.28
C ILE A 89 31.55 -10.14 -13.71
N ASP A 90 31.77 -10.95 -14.75
CA ASP A 90 33.05 -11.12 -15.43
C ASP A 90 32.83 -10.89 -16.94
N GLY A 91 33.36 -9.78 -17.47
CA GLY A 91 33.06 -9.35 -18.84
C GLY A 91 31.56 -9.05 -19.04
N ASP A 92 30.94 -9.75 -19.99
CA ASP A 92 29.51 -9.63 -20.33
C ASP A 92 28.66 -10.78 -19.77
N VAL A 93 29.21 -11.60 -18.87
CA VAL A 93 28.52 -12.72 -18.22
C VAL A 93 28.49 -12.59 -16.69
N TYR A 94 27.52 -13.24 -16.06
CA TYR A 94 27.49 -13.41 -14.62
C TYR A 94 28.57 -14.40 -14.17
N LYS A 95 29.52 -13.94 -13.36
CA LYS A 95 30.40 -14.83 -12.61
C LYS A 95 29.60 -15.61 -11.56
N SER A 96 28.73 -14.90 -10.83
CA SER A 96 27.79 -15.50 -9.90
C SER A 96 26.59 -14.58 -9.65
N ILE A 97 25.46 -15.20 -9.31
CA ILE A 97 24.29 -14.53 -8.72
C ILE A 97 23.97 -15.31 -7.44
N SER A 98 23.91 -14.62 -6.31
CA SER A 98 23.46 -15.18 -5.04
C SER A 98 22.31 -14.38 -4.48
N ILE A 99 21.42 -15.03 -3.74
CA ILE A 99 20.34 -14.39 -3.00
C ILE A 99 20.77 -14.27 -1.54
N LYS A 100 20.97 -13.03 -1.07
CA LYS A 100 21.17 -12.74 0.34
C LYS A 100 19.81 -12.62 1.02
N GLN A 101 19.62 -13.38 2.09
CA GLN A 101 18.46 -13.29 2.95
C GLN A 101 18.79 -12.50 4.21
N GLU A 102 17.98 -11.49 4.49
CA GLU A 102 18.09 -10.66 5.68
C GLU A 102 16.95 -11.00 6.65
N VAL A 103 17.26 -11.03 7.95
CA VAL A 103 16.27 -11.28 8.99
C VAL A 103 15.21 -10.17 9.02
N PRO A 104 13.99 -10.43 9.50
CA PRO A 104 12.97 -9.39 9.61
C PRO A 104 13.45 -8.22 10.47
N SER A 105 13.17 -7.00 10.04
CA SER A 105 13.45 -5.81 10.85
C SER A 105 12.50 -5.67 12.04
N MET A 106 11.31 -6.26 11.95
CA MET A 106 10.28 -6.27 12.98
C MET A 106 9.72 -7.69 13.18
N PRO A 107 9.51 -8.13 14.43
CA PRO A 107 9.87 -7.46 15.69
C PRO A 107 11.39 -7.26 15.85
N VAL A 108 11.80 -6.22 16.57
CA VAL A 108 13.22 -5.94 16.84
C VAL A 108 13.86 -7.16 17.52
N GLY A 109 15.03 -7.57 17.03
CA GLY A 109 15.75 -8.75 17.53
C GLY A 109 15.36 -10.07 16.86
N SER A 110 14.56 -10.04 15.79
CA SER A 110 14.27 -11.22 14.97
C SER A 110 15.56 -11.86 14.42
N LYS A 111 15.58 -13.20 14.38
CA LYS A 111 16.73 -14.00 13.91
C LYS A 111 16.39 -14.98 12.78
N GLU A 112 15.12 -15.05 12.42
CA GLU A 112 14.61 -16.10 11.54
C GLU A 112 15.02 -15.87 10.09
N LEU A 113 15.64 -16.89 9.49
CA LEU A 113 15.86 -17.01 8.05
C LEU A 113 14.97 -18.15 7.54
N ARG A 114 13.89 -17.78 6.85
CA ARG A 114 12.90 -18.74 6.37
C ARG A 114 13.43 -19.46 5.13
N PRO A 115 13.15 -20.76 4.99
CA PRO A 115 13.43 -21.46 3.73
C PRO A 115 12.40 -21.00 2.69
N HIS A 116 12.87 -20.50 1.55
CA HIS A 116 12.06 -20.05 0.44
C HIS A 116 12.26 -20.93 -0.78
N ARG A 117 11.21 -21.53 -1.34
CA ARG A 117 11.19 -21.98 -2.73
C ARG A 117 10.65 -20.89 -3.64
N LEU A 118 11.42 -20.48 -4.65
CA LEU A 118 11.09 -19.36 -5.54
C LEU A 118 11.80 -19.50 -6.89
N HIS A 119 11.49 -18.62 -7.85
CA HIS A 119 12.30 -18.50 -9.07
C HIS A 119 13.15 -17.22 -9.11
N VAL A 120 14.27 -17.29 -9.84
CA VAL A 120 15.05 -16.12 -10.25
C VAL A 120 15.00 -16.01 -11.77
N GLY A 121 14.42 -14.92 -12.26
CA GLY A 121 14.25 -14.62 -13.68
C GLY A 121 15.28 -13.63 -14.20
N LEU A 122 15.76 -13.85 -15.43
CA LEU A 122 16.58 -12.91 -16.19
C LEU A 122 15.76 -12.34 -17.35
N PHE A 123 15.74 -11.03 -17.49
CA PHE A 123 14.96 -10.31 -18.49
C PHE A 123 15.85 -9.41 -19.34
N ASP A 124 15.59 -9.38 -20.64
CA ASP A 124 16.35 -8.60 -21.62
C ASP A 124 15.41 -7.68 -22.42
N ILE A 125 15.94 -6.52 -22.81
CA ILE A 125 15.26 -5.60 -23.72
C ILE A 125 15.49 -6.06 -25.16
N ASN A 126 14.40 -6.31 -25.88
CA ASN A 126 14.42 -6.62 -27.31
C ASN A 126 13.44 -5.68 -28.03
N ASN A 127 13.97 -4.83 -28.92
CA ASN A 127 13.18 -3.82 -29.65
C ASN A 127 12.31 -2.95 -28.72
N GLY A 128 12.84 -2.55 -27.57
CA GLY A 128 12.13 -1.74 -26.57
C GLY A 128 11.17 -2.53 -25.65
N VAL A 129 10.97 -3.83 -25.89
CA VAL A 129 10.14 -4.70 -25.05
C VAL A 129 11.02 -5.44 -24.06
N LEU A 130 10.71 -5.33 -22.77
CA LEU A 130 11.36 -6.13 -21.73
C LEU A 130 10.69 -7.50 -21.66
N ALA A 131 11.47 -8.58 -21.84
CA ALA A 131 10.93 -9.94 -21.88
C ALA A 131 11.80 -10.92 -21.09
N ARG A 132 11.17 -11.95 -20.51
CA ARG A 132 11.87 -13.01 -19.76
C ARG A 132 12.72 -13.83 -20.74
N ARG A 133 14.03 -13.87 -20.52
CA ARG A 133 14.95 -14.78 -21.23
C ARG A 133 14.92 -16.18 -20.61
N THR A 134 15.07 -16.26 -19.29
CA THR A 134 15.07 -17.53 -18.54
C THR A 134 14.60 -17.32 -17.11
N SER A 135 14.18 -18.39 -16.45
CA SER A 135 13.78 -18.40 -15.04
C SER A 135 14.08 -19.76 -14.43
N VAL A 136 14.77 -19.76 -13.30
CA VAL A 136 15.21 -20.98 -12.62
C VAL A 136 14.59 -21.07 -11.25
N GLU A 137 13.98 -22.20 -10.93
CA GLU A 137 13.45 -22.50 -9.59
C GLU A 137 14.60 -22.97 -8.69
N LEU A 138 14.62 -22.51 -7.44
CA LEU A 138 15.56 -22.98 -6.42
C LEU A 138 14.98 -22.85 -5.01
N ASP A 139 15.59 -23.57 -4.07
CA ASP A 139 15.40 -23.33 -2.64
C ASP A 139 16.47 -22.35 -2.14
N VAL A 140 16.05 -21.23 -1.53
CA VAL A 140 16.88 -20.24 -0.84
C VAL A 140 16.78 -20.50 0.67
N ALA A 141 17.90 -20.83 1.29
CA ALA A 141 17.98 -21.15 2.71
C ALA A 141 19.29 -20.62 3.32
N GLY A 142 19.22 -20.22 4.59
CA GLY A 142 20.34 -19.54 5.25
C GLY A 142 20.52 -18.11 4.74
N GLU A 143 21.68 -17.52 5.07
CA GLU A 143 21.96 -16.10 4.83
C GLU A 143 22.29 -15.81 3.36
N LEU A 144 22.92 -16.75 2.66
CA LEU A 144 23.34 -16.58 1.27
C LEU A 144 23.16 -17.89 0.51
N THR A 145 22.45 -17.85 -0.62
CA THR A 145 22.26 -19.01 -1.51
C THR A 145 22.67 -18.66 -2.93
N GLU A 146 23.55 -19.45 -3.54
CA GLU A 146 23.98 -19.25 -4.92
C GLU A 146 22.96 -19.82 -5.93
N VAL A 147 22.66 -19.05 -6.98
CA VAL A 147 21.81 -19.45 -8.11
C VAL A 147 22.69 -20.06 -9.20
N THR A 148 23.23 -21.25 -8.92
CA THR A 148 24.26 -21.90 -9.76
C THR A 148 23.85 -22.07 -11.23
N ALA A 149 22.56 -22.27 -11.51
CA ALA A 149 22.01 -22.40 -12.86
C ALA A 149 22.14 -21.13 -13.72
N LEU A 150 22.43 -19.95 -13.12
CA LEU A 150 22.60 -18.69 -13.83
C LEU A 150 24.08 -18.26 -13.98
N ALA A 151 25.03 -19.02 -13.43
CA ALA A 151 26.45 -18.76 -13.64
C ALA A 151 26.82 -18.91 -15.13
N GLY A 152 27.64 -18.00 -15.65
CA GLY A 152 28.04 -17.95 -17.06
C GLY A 152 26.97 -17.46 -18.04
N GLN A 153 25.75 -17.15 -17.57
CA GLN A 153 24.74 -16.51 -18.41
C GLN A 153 25.16 -15.07 -18.74
N LYS A 154 24.81 -14.58 -19.93
CA LYS A 154 25.00 -13.18 -20.30
C LYS A 154 24.33 -12.25 -19.27
N VAL A 155 24.96 -11.14 -18.92
CA VAL A 155 24.35 -10.15 -18.02
C VAL A 155 23.03 -9.67 -18.61
N ALA A 156 21.96 -9.77 -17.83
CA ALA A 156 20.61 -9.37 -18.20
C ALA A 156 20.37 -7.88 -17.90
N ASP A 157 19.32 -7.31 -18.50
CA ASP A 157 18.89 -5.95 -18.21
C ASP A 157 18.14 -5.85 -16.88
N LEU A 158 17.46 -6.93 -16.47
CA LEU A 158 16.76 -7.02 -15.18
C LEU A 158 16.90 -8.44 -14.59
N VAL A 159 17.25 -8.50 -13.30
CA VAL A 159 17.17 -9.72 -12.47
C VAL A 159 15.96 -9.60 -11.55
N LEU A 160 15.03 -10.55 -11.65
CA LEU A 160 13.83 -10.62 -10.81
C LEU A 160 13.92 -11.80 -9.86
N ILE A 161 14.13 -11.52 -8.56
CA ILE A 161 13.93 -12.52 -7.50
C ILE A 161 12.44 -12.75 -7.33
N ASN A 162 12.05 -13.99 -7.02
CA ASN A 162 10.66 -14.40 -6.90
C ASN A 162 9.87 -14.15 -8.20
N ASP A 163 10.51 -14.37 -9.33
CA ASP A 163 9.78 -14.57 -10.58
C ASP A 163 8.72 -15.67 -10.34
N LYS A 164 7.54 -15.54 -10.98
CA LYS A 164 6.38 -16.40 -10.72
C LYS A 164 5.70 -16.28 -9.34
N ASP A 165 6.10 -15.32 -8.51
CA ASP A 165 5.42 -14.93 -7.27
C ASP A 165 5.10 -16.12 -6.34
N GLN A 166 6.10 -16.93 -6.02
CA GLN A 166 5.89 -18.15 -5.24
C GLN A 166 6.11 -17.96 -3.74
N THR A 167 6.82 -16.89 -3.34
CA THR A 167 7.19 -16.66 -1.94
C THR A 167 6.68 -15.35 -1.35
N TYR A 168 6.56 -15.34 -0.03
CA TYR A 168 6.21 -14.15 0.76
C TYR A 168 7.46 -13.57 1.42
N ALA A 169 8.08 -12.61 0.74
CA ALA A 169 9.27 -11.90 1.19
C ALA A 169 9.29 -10.48 0.61
N LYS A 170 10.08 -9.61 1.22
CA LYS A 170 10.45 -8.32 0.62
C LYS A 170 11.56 -8.55 -0.40
N LEU A 171 11.47 -7.91 -1.55
CA LEU A 171 12.42 -8.10 -2.63
C LEU A 171 13.16 -6.79 -2.89
N ARG A 172 14.42 -6.91 -3.28
CA ARG A 172 15.27 -5.78 -3.65
C ARG A 172 15.90 -6.03 -5.01
N PHE A 173 16.12 -4.94 -5.72
CA PHE A 173 16.75 -4.95 -7.04
C PHE A 173 18.19 -4.47 -6.94
N ASP A 174 19.03 -4.93 -7.87
CA ASP A 174 20.32 -4.31 -8.13
C ASP A 174 20.14 -3.00 -8.94
N ASP A 175 21.19 -2.18 -8.99
CA ASP A 175 21.15 -0.86 -9.64
C ASP A 175 20.85 -0.94 -11.15
N ARG A 176 21.31 -1.99 -11.84
CA ARG A 176 21.06 -2.16 -13.29
C ARG A 176 19.59 -2.45 -13.52
N SER A 177 19.01 -3.34 -12.72
CA SER A 177 17.57 -3.62 -12.72
C SER A 177 16.74 -2.34 -12.48
N ILE A 178 17.10 -1.52 -11.49
CA ILE A 178 16.44 -0.22 -11.24
C ILE A 178 16.58 0.71 -12.45
N ALA A 179 17.76 0.81 -13.05
CA ALA A 179 18.00 1.66 -14.22
C ALA A 179 17.15 1.22 -15.42
N THR A 180 17.03 -0.08 -15.66
CA THR A 180 16.17 -0.66 -16.71
C THR A 180 14.70 -0.30 -16.50
N MET A 181 14.20 -0.43 -15.27
CA MET A 181 12.79 -0.17 -14.94
C MET A 181 12.39 1.30 -15.11
N LYS A 182 13.32 2.25 -15.00
CA LYS A 182 13.05 3.68 -15.23
C LYS A 182 12.52 4.00 -16.63
N SER A 183 12.76 3.14 -17.61
CA SER A 183 12.37 3.38 -19.01
C SER A 183 11.65 2.22 -19.69
N HIS A 184 11.68 1.00 -19.14
CA HIS A 184 11.14 -0.19 -19.82
C HIS A 184 10.10 -0.99 -19.03
N LEU A 185 9.79 -0.61 -17.77
CA LEU A 185 8.86 -1.39 -16.93
C LEU A 185 7.47 -1.51 -17.54
N GLY A 186 6.91 -0.42 -18.08
CA GLY A 186 5.58 -0.45 -18.69
C GLY A 186 5.52 -1.28 -19.98
N ALA A 187 6.66 -1.63 -20.59
CA ALA A 187 6.76 -2.49 -21.76
C ALA A 187 7.01 -3.98 -21.42
N LEU A 188 7.02 -4.35 -20.13
CA LEU A 188 7.24 -5.73 -19.70
C LEU A 188 6.04 -6.62 -20.05
N ASN A 189 6.23 -7.60 -20.93
CA ASN A 189 5.16 -8.48 -21.42
C ASN A 189 4.88 -9.72 -20.54
N ASP A 190 4.72 -9.52 -19.23
CA ASP A 190 4.29 -10.55 -18.27
C ASP A 190 3.64 -9.85 -17.06
N SER A 191 2.31 -9.99 -16.92
CA SER A 191 1.54 -9.25 -15.90
C SER A 191 1.91 -9.65 -14.47
N LEU A 192 2.25 -10.93 -14.24
CA LEU A 192 2.65 -11.41 -12.93
C LEU A 192 4.02 -10.84 -12.54
N ALA A 193 4.98 -10.85 -13.47
CA ALA A 193 6.28 -10.22 -13.24
C ALA A 193 6.14 -8.72 -12.97
N ARG A 194 5.27 -8.00 -13.71
CA ARG A 194 4.96 -6.59 -13.42
C ARG A 194 4.40 -6.42 -12.02
N GLY A 195 3.45 -7.26 -11.59
CA GLY A 195 2.87 -7.23 -10.25
C GLY A 195 3.93 -7.37 -9.14
N VAL A 196 4.83 -8.35 -9.27
CA VAL A 196 5.95 -8.54 -8.31
C VAL A 196 6.86 -7.33 -8.29
N ILE A 197 7.19 -6.76 -9.45
CA ILE A 197 8.03 -5.57 -9.55
C ILE A 197 7.38 -4.35 -8.87
N TRP A 198 6.12 -4.06 -9.17
CA TRP A 198 5.39 -2.95 -8.58
C TRP A 198 5.32 -3.06 -7.06
N ALA A 199 4.98 -4.24 -6.54
CA ALA A 199 4.97 -4.50 -5.10
C ALA A 199 6.36 -4.27 -4.47
N SER A 200 7.42 -4.70 -5.15
CA SER A 200 8.80 -4.58 -4.67
C SER A 200 9.33 -3.15 -4.71
N LEU A 201 9.00 -2.38 -5.76
CA LEU A 201 9.32 -0.95 -5.87
C LEU A 201 8.61 -0.15 -4.77
N TRP A 202 7.33 -0.44 -4.53
CA TRP A 202 6.57 0.21 -3.46
C TRP A 202 7.12 -0.11 -2.07
N ASP A 203 7.40 -1.38 -1.79
CA ASP A 203 7.98 -1.79 -0.51
C ASP A 203 9.38 -1.18 -0.28
N SER A 204 10.21 -1.13 -1.33
CA SER A 204 11.53 -0.47 -1.27
C SER A 204 11.40 1.02 -0.98
N CYS A 205 10.39 1.70 -1.55
CA CYS A 205 10.10 3.10 -1.25
C CYS A 205 9.62 3.28 0.19
N ARG A 206 8.69 2.43 0.66
CA ARG A 206 8.23 2.41 2.05
C ARG A 206 9.38 2.23 3.04
N ASP A 207 10.34 1.36 2.74
CA ASP A 207 11.45 1.09 3.65
C ASP A 207 12.57 2.15 3.59
N GLY A 208 12.46 3.16 2.72
CA GLY A 208 13.48 4.19 2.52
C GLY A 208 14.74 3.66 1.81
N GLU A 209 14.62 2.60 1.00
CA GLU A 209 15.71 2.08 0.17
C GLU A 209 15.62 2.54 -1.28
N LEU A 210 14.45 2.99 -1.72
CA LEU A 210 14.23 3.69 -2.98
C LEU A 210 13.64 5.07 -2.67
N SER A 211 14.28 6.14 -3.12
CA SER A 211 13.76 7.49 -2.87
C SER A 211 12.37 7.69 -3.47
N ALA A 212 11.52 8.48 -2.82
CA ALA A 212 10.19 8.81 -3.33
C ALA A 212 10.27 9.44 -4.72
N THR A 213 11.26 10.30 -4.96
CA THR A 213 11.57 10.89 -6.27
C THR A 213 11.85 9.83 -7.33
N SER A 214 12.69 8.83 -7.01
CA SER A 214 13.00 7.75 -7.95
C SER A 214 11.79 6.86 -8.21
N TYR A 215 11.04 6.50 -7.17
CA TYR A 215 9.82 5.72 -7.28
C TYR A 215 8.78 6.42 -8.18
N ILE A 216 8.49 7.70 -7.93
CA ILE A 216 7.54 8.50 -8.73
C ILE A 216 8.01 8.58 -10.19
N SER A 217 9.31 8.78 -10.43
CA SER A 217 9.87 8.84 -11.78
C SER A 217 9.66 7.51 -12.55
N ILE A 218 9.99 6.37 -11.94
CA ILE A 218 9.73 5.04 -12.50
C ILE A 218 8.23 4.86 -12.75
N ALA A 219 7.42 5.21 -11.76
CA ALA A 219 5.99 4.98 -11.80
C ALA A 219 5.30 5.76 -12.92
N LEU A 220 5.60 7.06 -13.05
CA LEU A 220 5.06 7.91 -14.10
C LEU A 220 5.49 7.47 -15.51
N ASN A 221 6.67 6.87 -15.65
CA ASN A 221 7.11 6.34 -16.94
C ASN A 221 6.33 5.07 -17.30
N ALA A 222 6.26 4.12 -16.35
CA ALA A 222 5.58 2.85 -16.56
C ALA A 222 4.06 2.98 -16.75
N LEU A 223 3.41 3.91 -16.03
CA LEU A 223 1.96 4.15 -16.13
C LEU A 223 1.49 4.59 -17.52
N LYS A 224 2.38 5.10 -18.38
CA LYS A 224 2.03 5.48 -19.75
C LYS A 224 1.61 4.30 -20.60
N THR A 225 2.09 3.11 -20.28
CA THR A 225 1.87 1.88 -21.07
C THR A 225 1.37 0.71 -20.24
N GLU A 226 1.17 0.86 -18.92
CA GLU A 226 0.61 -0.20 -18.08
C GLU A 226 -0.84 -0.52 -18.49
N SER A 227 -1.05 -1.78 -18.86
CA SER A 227 -2.32 -2.27 -19.38
C SER A 227 -3.29 -2.69 -18.29
N ASP A 228 -2.79 -3.08 -17.11
CA ASP A 228 -3.63 -3.58 -16.01
C ASP A 228 -4.18 -2.41 -15.18
N ILE A 229 -5.50 -2.20 -15.23
CA ILE A 229 -6.16 -1.10 -14.54
C ILE A 229 -6.05 -1.19 -13.01
N SER A 230 -5.94 -2.40 -12.44
CA SER A 230 -5.77 -2.57 -11.00
C SER A 230 -4.39 -2.10 -10.57
N ILE A 231 -3.36 -2.40 -11.36
CA ILE A 231 -2.01 -1.87 -11.16
C ILE A 231 -2.00 -0.35 -11.30
N VAL A 232 -2.61 0.20 -12.37
CA VAL A 232 -2.69 1.65 -12.58
C VAL A 232 -3.32 2.34 -11.36
N SER A 233 -4.46 1.83 -10.90
CA SER A 233 -5.20 2.40 -9.76
C SER A 233 -4.38 2.34 -8.47
N ALA A 234 -3.78 1.18 -8.16
CA ALA A 234 -2.95 1.00 -6.97
C ALA A 234 -1.71 1.91 -7.01
N THR A 235 -1.02 1.99 -8.13
CA THR A 235 0.17 2.84 -8.30
C THR A 235 -0.18 4.33 -8.14
N LEU A 236 -1.31 4.80 -8.66
CA LEU A 236 -1.72 6.20 -8.48
C LEU A 236 -2.01 6.54 -7.01
N MET A 237 -2.58 5.60 -6.24
CA MET A 237 -2.74 5.77 -4.78
C MET A 237 -1.40 5.77 -4.05
N GLN A 238 -0.47 4.92 -4.48
CA GLN A 238 0.88 4.85 -3.93
C GLN A 238 1.70 6.11 -4.25
N ILE A 239 1.54 6.69 -5.45
CA ILE A 239 2.14 7.98 -5.81
C ILE A 239 1.64 9.10 -4.88
N ASP A 240 0.34 9.16 -4.59
CA ASP A 240 -0.20 10.14 -3.64
C ASP A 240 0.40 9.97 -2.25
N THR A 241 0.49 8.72 -1.76
CA THR A 241 1.17 8.43 -0.49
C THR A 241 2.65 8.78 -0.54
N ALA A 242 3.36 8.49 -1.63
CA ALA A 242 4.77 8.81 -1.80
C ALA A 242 5.01 10.33 -1.73
N ILE A 243 4.17 11.14 -2.38
CA ILE A 243 4.23 12.61 -2.31
C ILE A 243 4.06 13.09 -0.87
N TRP A 244 3.01 12.66 -0.19
CA TRP A 244 2.60 13.28 1.06
C TRP A 244 3.35 12.72 2.27
N ALA A 245 3.63 11.42 2.27
CA ALA A 245 4.29 10.76 3.37
C ALA A 245 5.82 10.67 3.20
N TYR A 246 6.30 10.35 1.99
CA TYR A 246 7.70 9.88 1.82
C TYR A 246 8.61 10.87 1.12
N ALA A 247 8.09 11.79 0.32
CA ALA A 247 8.90 12.82 -0.32
C ALA A 247 9.42 13.80 0.73
N ALA A 248 10.71 14.12 0.63
CA ALA A 248 11.32 15.13 1.47
C ALA A 248 10.54 16.46 1.31
N PRO A 249 10.31 17.22 2.39
CA PRO A 249 9.54 18.46 2.33
C PRO A 249 10.00 19.44 1.22
N GLY A 250 11.31 19.52 0.97
CA GLY A 250 11.90 20.35 -0.09
C GLY A 250 11.57 19.92 -1.52
N ASN A 251 11.32 18.62 -1.75
CA ASN A 251 11.03 18.08 -3.09
C ASN A 251 9.53 18.01 -3.39
N ARG A 252 8.69 17.99 -2.35
CA ARG A 252 7.26 17.68 -2.44
C ARG A 252 6.53 18.54 -3.45
N GLN A 253 6.74 19.86 -3.46
CA GLN A 253 6.01 20.75 -4.35
C GLN A 253 6.38 20.53 -5.82
N ALA A 254 7.66 20.29 -6.12
CA ALA A 254 8.12 19.99 -7.47
C ALA A 254 7.55 18.64 -7.96
N LEU A 255 7.58 17.61 -7.10
CA LEU A 255 6.98 16.30 -7.41
C LEU A 255 5.47 16.38 -7.65
N ARG A 256 4.75 17.18 -6.86
CA ARG A 256 3.32 17.44 -7.08
C ARG A 256 3.04 18.04 -8.45
N GLN A 257 3.82 19.03 -8.87
CA GLN A 257 3.69 19.64 -10.19
C GLN A 257 4.00 18.64 -11.32
N GLN A 258 5.06 17.84 -11.15
CA GLN A 258 5.42 16.79 -12.10
C GLN A 258 4.30 15.75 -12.26
N VAL A 259 3.76 15.24 -11.14
CA VAL A 259 2.69 14.25 -11.14
C VAL A 259 1.41 14.83 -11.72
N ALA A 260 1.01 16.04 -11.32
CA ALA A 260 -0.19 16.68 -11.84
C ALA A 260 -0.13 16.83 -13.37
N LYS A 261 1.02 17.28 -13.89
CA LYS A 261 1.25 17.39 -15.34
C LYS A 261 1.20 16.03 -16.04
N ALA A 262 1.89 15.02 -15.50
CA ALA A 262 1.93 13.70 -16.12
C ALA A 262 0.57 13.01 -16.13
N VAL A 263 -0.20 13.12 -15.04
CA VAL A 263 -1.57 12.57 -14.96
C VAL A 263 -2.52 13.32 -15.90
N GLU A 264 -2.36 14.64 -16.06
CA GLU A 264 -3.10 15.42 -17.04
C GLU A 264 -2.81 14.95 -18.48
N GLU A 265 -1.53 14.76 -18.84
CA GLU A 265 -1.14 14.22 -20.15
C GLU A 265 -1.69 12.81 -20.39
N MET A 266 -1.69 11.94 -19.36
CA MET A 266 -2.28 10.59 -19.44
C MET A 266 -3.80 10.65 -19.61
N PHE A 267 -4.48 11.55 -18.89
CA PHE A 267 -5.92 11.74 -19.02
C PHE A 267 -6.30 12.22 -20.42
N ASP A 268 -5.56 13.20 -20.95
CA ASP A 268 -5.80 13.77 -22.29
C ASP A 268 -5.50 12.78 -23.42
N SER A 269 -4.59 11.82 -23.18
CA SER A 269 -4.20 10.79 -24.15
C SER A 269 -4.99 9.48 -24.02
N ALA A 270 -5.81 9.33 -22.98
CA ALA A 270 -6.53 8.09 -22.72
C ALA A 270 -7.58 7.81 -23.80
N GLN A 271 -7.77 6.52 -24.13
CA GLN A 271 -8.82 6.13 -25.07
C GLN A 271 -10.20 6.53 -24.51
N PRO A 272 -11.04 7.27 -25.27
CA PRO A 272 -12.38 7.63 -24.83
C PRO A 272 -13.22 6.41 -24.43
N GLY A 273 -13.87 6.49 -23.26
CA GLY A 273 -14.70 5.42 -22.72
C GLY A 273 -13.95 4.25 -22.09
N SER A 274 -12.62 4.35 -21.93
CA SER A 274 -11.82 3.32 -21.26
C SER A 274 -11.78 3.48 -19.74
N ASP A 275 -11.52 2.39 -19.03
CA ASP A 275 -11.30 2.42 -17.58
C ASP A 275 -10.08 3.29 -17.21
N HIS A 276 -9.04 3.31 -18.07
CA HIS A 276 -7.90 4.22 -17.93
C HIS A 276 -8.34 5.68 -17.96
N GLN A 277 -9.23 6.07 -18.86
CA GLN A 277 -9.75 7.44 -18.92
C GLN A 277 -10.46 7.81 -17.61
N LEU A 278 -11.31 6.92 -17.08
CA LEU A 278 -12.01 7.12 -15.81
C LEU A 278 -11.01 7.28 -14.65
N GLN A 279 -10.04 6.38 -14.55
CA GLN A 279 -9.07 6.39 -13.47
C GLN A 279 -8.16 7.63 -13.54
N PHE A 280 -7.69 8.01 -14.74
CA PHE A 280 -6.89 9.22 -14.91
C PHE A 280 -7.69 10.50 -14.68
N ALA A 281 -8.99 10.54 -15.00
CA ALA A 281 -9.87 11.67 -14.64
C ALA A 281 -9.98 11.84 -13.12
N LYS A 282 -10.20 10.73 -12.39
CA LYS A 282 -10.25 10.73 -10.91
C LYS A 282 -8.93 11.19 -10.31
N SER A 283 -7.80 10.66 -10.83
CA SER A 283 -6.47 11.07 -10.39
C SER A 283 -6.12 12.50 -10.76
N PHE A 284 -6.52 13.01 -11.93
CA PHE A 284 -6.34 14.40 -12.34
C PHE A 284 -6.97 15.35 -11.32
N ALA A 285 -8.22 15.07 -10.91
CA ALA A 285 -8.88 15.87 -9.90
C ALA A 285 -8.14 15.84 -8.55
N ASN A 286 -7.66 14.66 -8.14
CA ASN A 286 -6.91 14.55 -6.90
C ASN A 286 -5.53 15.22 -6.95
N THR A 287 -4.84 15.24 -8.09
CA THR A 287 -3.45 15.72 -8.20
C THR A 287 -3.32 17.16 -8.67
N ALA A 288 -4.36 17.77 -9.24
CA ALA A 288 -4.32 19.14 -9.77
C ALA A 288 -3.68 20.14 -8.79
N VAL A 289 -2.83 21.04 -9.32
CA VAL A 289 -2.11 22.04 -8.53
C VAL A 289 -2.12 23.45 -9.13
N THR A 290 -2.59 23.63 -10.36
CA THR A 290 -2.57 24.94 -11.04
C THR A 290 -3.98 25.50 -11.25
N PRO A 291 -4.15 26.84 -11.30
CA PRO A 291 -5.43 27.45 -11.65
C PRO A 291 -6.03 26.95 -12.96
N ALA A 292 -5.20 26.74 -13.99
CA ALA A 292 -5.66 26.20 -15.27
C ALA A 292 -6.23 24.78 -15.15
N GLN A 293 -5.63 23.93 -14.30
CA GLN A 293 -6.17 22.60 -14.00
C GLN A 293 -7.47 22.69 -13.17
N PHE A 294 -7.57 23.67 -12.27
CA PHE A 294 -8.79 23.91 -11.49
C PHE A 294 -9.97 24.35 -12.35
N ASP A 295 -9.72 25.19 -13.36
CA ASP A 295 -10.75 25.62 -14.31
C ASP A 295 -11.35 24.44 -15.08
N ARG A 296 -10.55 23.38 -15.33
CA ARG A 296 -11.03 22.16 -15.98
C ARG A 296 -12.05 21.39 -15.13
N PHE A 297 -12.11 21.57 -13.82
CA PHE A 297 -13.03 20.80 -12.97
C PHE A 297 -14.49 21.02 -13.37
N LYS A 298 -14.88 22.29 -13.63
CA LYS A 298 -16.23 22.63 -14.07
C LYS A 298 -16.52 22.02 -15.44
N THR A 299 -15.59 22.16 -16.39
CA THR A 299 -15.69 21.56 -17.72
C THR A 299 -15.91 20.04 -17.66
N ILE A 300 -15.18 19.34 -16.78
CA ILE A 300 -15.36 17.89 -16.60
C ILE A 300 -16.72 17.58 -15.96
N LEU A 301 -17.10 18.31 -14.90
CA LEU A 301 -18.39 18.12 -14.21
C LEU A 301 -19.61 18.41 -15.10
N ASP A 302 -19.46 19.24 -16.13
CA ASP A 302 -20.48 19.53 -17.13
C ASP A 302 -20.54 18.49 -18.26
N GLY A 303 -19.69 17.45 -18.20
CA GLY A 303 -19.69 16.33 -19.15
C GLY A 303 -19.07 16.65 -20.50
N ALA A 304 -18.20 17.65 -20.59
CA ALA A 304 -17.61 18.09 -21.87
C ALA A 304 -16.47 17.18 -22.39
N VAL A 305 -16.03 16.18 -21.61
CA VAL A 305 -14.94 15.27 -22.00
C VAL A 305 -15.52 14.08 -22.76
N ASN A 306 -15.09 13.91 -24.01
CA ASN A 306 -15.55 12.83 -24.88
C ASN A 306 -15.27 11.44 -24.26
N GLY A 307 -16.29 10.58 -24.21
CA GLY A 307 -16.21 9.21 -23.68
C GLY A 307 -16.22 9.08 -22.16
N LEU A 308 -16.04 10.17 -21.40
CA LEU A 308 -16.03 10.13 -19.95
C LEU A 308 -17.44 10.27 -19.39
N VAL A 309 -17.98 9.19 -18.83
CA VAL A 309 -19.27 9.21 -18.12
C VAL A 309 -19.07 9.78 -16.71
N ILE A 310 -19.72 10.91 -16.43
CA ILE A 310 -19.72 11.52 -15.09
C ILE A 310 -20.84 10.89 -14.25
N ASP A 311 -20.55 9.72 -13.70
CA ASP A 311 -21.44 9.10 -12.71
C ASP A 311 -21.36 9.80 -11.34
N ALA A 312 -22.19 9.35 -10.39
CA ALA A 312 -22.24 9.97 -9.06
C ALA A 312 -20.90 9.87 -8.31
N GLU A 313 -20.16 8.76 -8.44
CA GLU A 313 -18.89 8.58 -7.73
C GLU A 313 -17.80 9.52 -8.28
N LEU A 314 -17.63 9.54 -9.60
CA LEU A 314 -16.66 10.43 -10.24
C LEU A 314 -17.01 11.90 -10.00
N ARG A 315 -18.30 12.24 -10.08
CA ARG A 315 -18.80 13.59 -9.82
C ARG A 315 -18.41 14.07 -8.42
N TRP A 316 -18.68 13.26 -7.40
CA TRP A 316 -18.28 13.58 -6.02
C TRP A 316 -16.76 13.59 -5.83
N ALA A 317 -16.01 12.70 -6.47
CA ALA A 317 -14.55 12.70 -6.40
C ALA A 317 -13.94 14.01 -6.95
N ILE A 318 -14.42 14.49 -8.10
CA ILE A 318 -13.98 15.76 -8.70
C ILE A 318 -14.44 16.94 -7.83
N PHE A 319 -15.70 16.93 -7.41
CA PHE A 319 -16.28 18.01 -6.62
C PHE A 319 -15.57 18.17 -5.26
N ILE A 320 -15.38 17.09 -4.50
CA ILE A 320 -14.66 17.12 -3.22
C ILE A 320 -13.19 17.54 -3.44
N SER A 321 -12.57 17.11 -4.53
CA SER A 321 -11.22 17.57 -4.90
C SER A 321 -11.15 19.08 -5.14
N GLY A 322 -12.25 19.68 -5.62
CA GLY A 322 -12.41 21.13 -5.73
C GLY A 322 -12.65 21.80 -4.39
N VAL A 323 -13.50 21.23 -3.54
CA VAL A 323 -13.79 21.75 -2.19
C VAL A 323 -12.53 21.82 -1.34
N LYS A 324 -11.72 20.76 -1.29
CA LYS A 324 -10.45 20.75 -0.55
C LYS A 324 -9.38 21.72 -1.05
N ARG A 325 -9.62 22.36 -2.20
CA ARG A 325 -8.76 23.42 -2.76
C ARG A 325 -9.40 24.80 -2.67
N GLY A 326 -10.59 24.90 -2.07
CA GLY A 326 -11.34 26.15 -1.95
C GLY A 326 -12.00 26.62 -3.25
N ILE A 327 -12.08 25.75 -4.27
CA ILE A 327 -12.69 26.07 -5.57
C ILE A 327 -14.22 26.10 -5.46
N PHE A 328 -14.77 25.21 -4.63
CA PHE A 328 -16.20 25.11 -4.34
C PHE A 328 -16.44 25.36 -2.85
N GLY A 329 -17.47 26.16 -2.55
CA GLY A 329 -17.83 26.55 -1.18
C GLY A 329 -19.16 25.95 -0.70
N PRO A 330 -19.64 26.36 0.50
CA PRO A 330 -20.88 25.84 1.09
C PRO A 330 -22.10 25.84 0.14
N ALA A 331 -22.33 26.94 -0.57
CA ALA A 331 -23.46 27.03 -1.50
C ALA A 331 -23.32 26.09 -2.72
N ASP A 332 -22.09 25.75 -3.12
CA ASP A 332 -21.85 24.74 -4.15
C ASP A 332 -22.15 23.35 -3.60
N ILE A 333 -21.74 23.06 -2.36
CA ILE A 333 -21.99 21.78 -1.69
C ILE A 333 -23.48 21.54 -1.55
N ASP A 334 -24.25 22.54 -1.08
CA ASP A 334 -25.70 22.45 -0.97
C ASP A 334 -26.37 22.12 -2.31
N ARG A 335 -25.94 22.80 -3.39
CA ARG A 335 -26.44 22.52 -4.75
C ARG A 335 -26.10 21.12 -5.22
N GLU A 336 -24.92 20.62 -4.86
CA GLU A 336 -24.47 19.29 -5.25
C GLU A 336 -25.22 18.19 -4.51
N VAL A 337 -25.46 18.38 -3.19
CA VAL A 337 -26.31 17.48 -2.38
C VAL A 337 -27.75 17.44 -2.90
N GLU A 338 -28.31 18.57 -3.35
CA GLU A 338 -29.67 18.59 -3.91
C GLU A 338 -29.80 17.80 -5.22
N LYS A 339 -28.71 17.65 -5.99
CA LYS A 339 -28.68 16.80 -7.19
C LYS A 339 -28.60 15.32 -6.85
N ASP A 340 -28.01 14.96 -5.72
CA ASP A 340 -27.84 13.58 -5.27
C ASP A 340 -28.52 13.34 -3.91
N LYS A 341 -29.83 13.05 -3.96
CA LYS A 341 -30.66 12.79 -2.77
C LYS A 341 -30.50 11.36 -2.23
N THR A 342 -29.50 10.60 -2.69
CA THR A 342 -29.23 9.25 -2.20
C THR A 342 -28.56 9.28 -0.81
N ALA A 343 -28.41 8.10 -0.20
CA ALA A 343 -27.63 7.98 1.02
C ALA A 343 -26.16 8.38 0.82
N HIS A 344 -25.58 8.06 -0.35
CA HIS A 344 -24.20 8.43 -0.68
C HIS A 344 -24.05 9.93 -0.89
N GLY A 345 -25.01 10.61 -1.54
CA GLY A 345 -24.97 12.07 -1.66
C GLY A 345 -24.93 12.79 -0.31
N LYS A 346 -25.67 12.31 0.69
CA LYS A 346 -25.58 12.82 2.08
C LYS A 346 -24.20 12.58 2.71
N GLN A 347 -23.62 11.41 2.48
CA GLN A 347 -22.29 11.05 3.01
C GLN A 347 -21.18 11.89 2.38
N TYR A 348 -21.21 12.05 1.06
CA TYR A 348 -20.26 12.88 0.33
C TYR A 348 -20.46 14.37 0.63
N GLY A 349 -21.69 14.85 0.84
CA GLY A 349 -21.95 16.19 1.33
C GLY A 349 -21.29 16.45 2.69
N ALA A 350 -21.41 15.50 3.62
CA ALA A 350 -20.74 15.59 4.93
C ALA A 350 -19.20 15.59 4.81
N MET A 351 -18.65 14.77 3.91
CA MET A 351 -17.22 14.77 3.60
C MET A 351 -16.77 16.09 2.95
N ALA A 352 -17.55 16.65 2.03
CA ALA A 352 -17.27 17.91 1.37
C ALA A 352 -17.21 19.06 2.38
N TYR A 353 -18.20 19.20 3.27
CA TYR A 353 -18.14 20.20 4.33
C TYR A 353 -16.91 20.03 5.24
N ALA A 354 -16.55 18.78 5.54
CA ALA A 354 -15.36 18.49 6.33
C ALA A 354 -14.04 18.80 5.60
N ALA A 355 -14.07 18.79 4.27
CA ALA A 355 -12.92 19.06 3.41
C ALA A 355 -12.65 20.55 3.18
N ILE A 356 -13.50 21.47 3.65
CA ILE A 356 -13.28 22.91 3.47
C ILE A 356 -11.91 23.34 4.07
N PRO A 357 -11.06 24.03 3.30
CA PRO A 357 -9.65 24.27 3.64
C PRO A 357 -9.45 25.50 4.54
N ASN A 358 -10.20 25.63 5.63
CA ASN A 358 -10.01 26.72 6.59
C ASN A 358 -10.16 26.28 8.04
N LYS A 359 -9.54 27.05 8.95
CA LYS A 359 -9.47 26.73 10.39
C LYS A 359 -10.86 26.63 11.04
N ASP A 360 -11.76 27.56 10.76
CA ASP A 360 -13.11 27.57 11.35
C ASP A 360 -13.90 26.30 10.97
N ALA A 361 -13.79 25.85 9.72
CA ALA A 361 -14.40 24.62 9.27
C ALA A 361 -13.78 23.40 9.97
N LYS A 362 -12.45 23.33 10.07
CA LYS A 362 -11.76 22.23 10.77
C LYS A 362 -12.12 22.15 12.25
N VAL A 363 -12.21 23.29 12.95
CA VAL A 363 -12.65 23.34 14.36
C VAL A 363 -14.07 22.78 14.52
N LYS A 364 -15.02 23.22 13.69
CA LYS A 364 -16.41 22.73 13.72
C LYS A 364 -16.49 21.23 13.47
N VAL A 365 -15.72 20.74 12.50
CA VAL A 365 -15.70 19.32 12.14
C VAL A 365 -15.08 18.49 13.25
N PHE A 366 -13.94 18.89 13.79
CA PHE A 366 -13.26 18.19 14.90
C PHE A 366 -14.17 18.10 16.13
N SER A 367 -14.84 19.20 16.51
CA SER A 367 -15.86 19.17 17.55
C SER A 367 -16.95 18.16 17.20
N SER A 368 -17.55 18.26 16.00
CA SER A 368 -18.66 17.40 15.62
C SER A 368 -18.33 15.90 15.66
N VAL A 369 -17.16 15.50 15.17
CA VAL A 369 -16.75 14.08 15.14
C VAL A 369 -16.32 13.53 16.50
N THR A 370 -16.05 14.40 17.48
CA THR A 370 -15.66 14.00 18.84
C THR A 370 -16.80 14.13 19.84
N THR A 371 -17.78 15.02 19.60
CA THR A 371 -18.84 15.34 20.57
C THR A 371 -20.24 14.94 20.12
N ASP A 372 -20.59 15.09 18.85
CA ASP A 372 -21.99 14.93 18.41
C ASP A 372 -22.41 13.46 18.32
N ASP A 373 -23.72 13.22 18.31
CA ASP A 373 -24.29 11.90 18.07
C ASP A 373 -24.58 11.74 16.57
N LEU A 374 -23.55 11.30 15.85
CA LEU A 374 -23.58 11.04 14.41
C LEU A 374 -23.86 9.55 14.14
N SER A 375 -24.42 9.25 12.97
CA SER A 375 -24.36 7.86 12.48
C SER A 375 -22.92 7.47 12.12
N ASN A 376 -22.57 6.20 12.29
CA ASN A 376 -21.21 5.69 12.01
C ASN A 376 -20.73 6.10 10.61
N THR A 377 -21.60 6.04 9.60
CA THR A 377 -21.22 6.40 8.23
C THR A 377 -20.98 7.90 8.06
N ILE A 378 -21.84 8.77 8.61
CA ILE A 378 -21.61 10.22 8.51
C ILE A 378 -20.37 10.64 9.28
N HIS A 379 -20.14 10.04 10.46
CA HIS A 379 -18.92 10.23 11.23
C HIS A 379 -17.67 9.88 10.41
N ALA A 380 -17.60 8.67 9.85
CA ALA A 380 -16.45 8.24 9.04
C ALA A 380 -16.16 9.16 7.85
N TYR A 381 -17.20 9.61 7.13
CA TYR A 381 -17.05 10.52 5.99
C TYR A 381 -16.58 11.93 6.42
N LYS A 382 -17.04 12.44 7.57
CA LYS A 382 -16.50 13.68 8.14
C LYS A 382 -15.03 13.53 8.52
N CYS A 383 -14.63 12.41 9.15
CA CYS A 383 -13.22 12.16 9.48
C CYS A 383 -12.33 12.12 8.22
N ARG A 384 -12.79 11.47 7.14
CA ARG A 384 -12.09 11.44 5.84
C ARG A 384 -11.92 12.84 5.23
N GLY A 385 -12.97 13.67 5.28
CA GLY A 385 -12.88 15.05 4.77
C GLY A 385 -12.01 15.96 5.66
N PHE A 386 -11.99 15.71 6.97
CA PHE A 386 -11.16 16.44 7.90
C PHE A 386 -9.67 16.24 7.59
N ASN A 387 -9.23 14.98 7.53
CA ASN A 387 -7.83 14.58 7.51
C ASN A 387 -7.25 14.48 6.09
N ASP A 388 -7.15 15.61 5.39
CA ASP A 388 -6.58 15.71 4.03
C ASP A 388 -5.17 16.31 4.05
N PRO A 389 -4.19 15.72 3.32
CA PRO A 389 -2.81 16.18 3.35
C PRO A 389 -2.59 17.58 2.73
N LEU A 390 -3.51 18.09 1.91
CA LEU A 390 -3.44 19.48 1.45
C LEU A 390 -3.56 20.50 2.59
N HIS A 391 -4.10 20.08 3.74
CA HIS A 391 -4.36 20.94 4.88
C HIS A 391 -3.37 20.75 6.03
N THR A 392 -2.21 20.12 5.81
CA THR A 392 -1.23 19.82 6.86
C THR A 392 -0.94 21.00 7.80
N GLU A 393 -0.80 22.22 7.27
CA GLU A 393 -0.56 23.41 8.10
C GLU A 393 -1.72 23.75 9.04
N ILE A 394 -2.97 23.57 8.60
CA ILE A 394 -4.17 23.76 9.43
C ILE A 394 -4.32 22.60 10.44
N LEU A 395 -3.99 21.38 10.01
CA LEU A 395 -4.12 20.17 10.83
C LEU A 395 -3.11 20.12 11.98
N ALA A 396 -2.00 20.84 11.90
CA ALA A 396 -1.01 20.93 12.97
C ALA A 396 -1.62 21.37 14.32
N ASP A 397 -2.60 22.28 14.28
CA ASP A 397 -3.31 22.79 15.48
C ASP A 397 -4.15 21.72 16.21
N PHE A 398 -4.36 20.56 15.59
CA PHE A 398 -5.21 19.48 16.11
C PHE A 398 -4.43 18.29 16.63
N VAL A 399 -3.10 18.29 16.53
CA VAL A 399 -2.27 17.15 16.99
C VAL A 399 -2.46 16.89 18.49
N ASP A 400 -2.36 17.94 19.31
CA ASP A 400 -2.54 17.80 20.77
C ASP A 400 -3.98 17.45 21.11
N GLN A 401 -4.93 18.14 20.47
CA GLN A 401 -6.36 17.90 20.66
C GLN A 401 -6.74 16.45 20.34
N TYR A 402 -6.15 15.85 19.30
CA TYR A 402 -6.37 14.45 18.96
C TYR A 402 -6.00 13.54 20.14
N PHE A 403 -4.78 13.65 20.68
CA PHE A 403 -4.33 12.79 21.78
C PHE A 403 -5.12 13.02 23.08
N ASP A 404 -5.54 14.27 23.34
CA ASP A 404 -6.32 14.65 24.52
C ASP A 404 -7.72 14.02 24.54
N VAL A 405 -8.37 13.88 23.36
CA VAL A 405 -9.76 13.41 23.29
C VAL A 405 -9.90 11.89 23.17
N LEU A 406 -8.84 11.16 22.79
CA LEU A 406 -8.92 9.74 22.45
C LEU A 406 -9.60 8.88 23.51
N LEU A 407 -9.15 8.98 24.77
CA LEU A 407 -9.72 8.18 25.86
C LEU A 407 -11.19 8.50 26.08
N LYS A 408 -11.52 9.79 26.12
CA LYS A 408 -12.90 10.25 26.32
C LYS A 408 -13.82 9.74 25.22
N VAL A 409 -13.41 9.86 23.96
CA VAL A 409 -14.20 9.35 22.82
C VAL A 409 -14.37 7.83 22.95
N TRP A 410 -13.31 7.10 23.29
CA TRP A 410 -13.35 5.65 23.46
C TRP A 410 -14.29 5.18 24.56
N GLU A 411 -14.35 5.91 25.68
CA GLU A 411 -15.19 5.58 26.83
C GLU A 411 -16.65 5.98 26.64
N THR A 412 -16.92 7.03 25.85
CA THR A 412 -18.26 7.65 25.77
C THR A 412 -18.99 7.39 24.47
N LYS A 413 -18.31 6.97 23.39
CA LYS A 413 -18.92 6.67 22.08
C LYS A 413 -18.95 5.16 21.84
N GLY A 414 -19.83 4.72 20.95
CA GLY A 414 -19.87 3.32 20.52
C GLY A 414 -18.57 2.92 19.84
N PHE A 415 -18.19 1.63 19.95
CA PHE A 415 -16.91 1.08 19.47
C PHE A 415 -16.54 1.56 18.06
N GLU A 416 -17.48 1.53 17.11
CA GLU A 416 -17.19 1.94 15.72
C GLU A 416 -16.84 3.42 15.58
N ILE A 417 -17.53 4.31 16.29
CA ILE A 417 -17.21 5.75 16.26
C ILE A 417 -15.85 5.97 16.93
N ALA A 418 -15.58 5.30 18.03
CA ALA A 418 -14.31 5.41 18.74
C ALA A 418 -13.11 4.92 17.91
N GLU A 419 -13.23 3.73 17.32
CA GLU A 419 -12.23 3.12 16.45
C GLU A 419 -12.00 3.99 15.20
N THR A 420 -13.09 4.41 14.53
CA THR A 420 -12.99 5.27 13.35
C THR A 420 -12.39 6.64 13.69
N THR A 421 -12.68 7.21 14.87
CA THR A 421 -12.06 8.47 15.33
C THR A 421 -10.56 8.28 15.53
N ALA A 422 -10.16 7.24 16.26
CA ALA A 422 -8.75 6.94 16.51
C ALA A 422 -7.99 6.68 15.21
N THR A 423 -8.56 5.92 14.28
CA THR A 423 -7.90 5.54 13.03
C THR A 423 -7.86 6.70 12.03
N LEU A 424 -9.00 7.35 11.76
CA LEU A 424 -9.10 8.34 10.67
C LEU A 424 -8.66 9.75 11.07
N LEU A 425 -8.63 10.09 12.37
CA LEU A 425 -8.12 11.38 12.83
C LEU A 425 -6.68 11.34 13.33
N PHE A 426 -6.02 10.16 13.34
CA PHE A 426 -4.59 10.12 13.62
C PHE A 426 -3.87 11.15 12.73
N PRO A 427 -2.93 11.96 13.28
CA PRO A 427 -2.29 13.07 12.58
C PRO A 427 -1.26 12.60 11.53
N SER A 428 -1.64 11.67 10.66
CA SER A 428 -0.80 10.99 9.66
C SER A 428 -0.10 11.94 8.68
N TRP A 429 -0.65 13.14 8.49
CA TRP A 429 -0.12 14.15 7.56
C TRP A 429 0.72 15.24 8.22
N VAL A 430 0.77 15.28 9.56
CA VAL A 430 1.63 16.19 10.33
C VAL A 430 2.88 15.40 10.76
N ILE A 431 3.65 14.99 9.76
CA ILE A 431 4.79 14.09 9.92
C ILE A 431 5.98 14.87 10.49
N SER A 432 6.30 14.58 11.75
CA SER A 432 7.44 15.16 12.45
C SER A 432 7.90 14.21 13.57
N GLN A 433 9.15 14.39 14.03
CA GLN A 433 9.62 13.66 15.22
C GLN A 433 8.78 14.01 16.46
N GLU A 434 8.31 15.26 16.57
CA GLU A 434 7.45 15.70 17.67
C GLU A 434 6.14 14.90 17.73
N THR A 435 5.47 14.68 16.59
CA THR A 435 4.23 13.89 16.56
C THR A 435 4.48 12.41 16.89
N VAL A 436 5.64 11.86 16.48
CA VAL A 436 6.08 10.52 16.89
C VAL A 436 6.26 10.44 18.41
N ASP A 437 6.93 11.43 19.00
CA ASP A 437 7.20 11.49 20.44
C ASP A 437 5.90 11.65 21.24
N LYS A 438 4.94 12.45 20.74
CA LYS A 438 3.60 12.58 21.34
C LYS A 438 2.82 11.27 21.31
N ALA A 439 2.84 10.56 20.17
CA ALA A 439 2.20 9.25 20.07
C ALA A 439 2.84 8.22 21.00
N GLN A 440 4.17 8.23 21.10
CA GLN A 440 4.91 7.36 22.02
C GLN A 440 4.61 7.70 23.48
N HIS A 441 4.61 8.97 23.85
CA HIS A 441 4.21 9.43 25.18
C HIS A 441 2.79 8.98 25.53
N TRP A 442 1.85 9.14 24.60
CA TRP A 442 0.48 8.66 24.79
C TRP A 442 0.45 7.15 25.05
N LEU A 443 1.20 6.35 24.30
CA LEU A 443 1.27 4.89 24.51
C LEU A 443 1.89 4.51 25.87
N ASP A 444 2.87 5.25 26.36
CA ASP A 444 3.61 4.91 27.57
C ASP A 444 2.96 5.47 28.85
N VAL A 445 2.23 6.57 28.73
CA VAL A 445 1.68 7.34 29.86
C VAL A 445 0.16 7.41 29.79
N THR A 446 -0.39 8.28 28.92
CA THR A 446 -1.82 8.62 28.91
C THR A 446 -2.71 7.40 28.64
N GLY A 447 -2.43 6.69 27.55
CA GLY A 447 -3.12 5.50 27.10
C GLY A 447 -2.55 4.20 27.63
N LYS A 448 -1.69 4.22 28.67
CA LYS A 448 -1.05 3.00 29.21
C LYS A 448 -2.06 1.91 29.58
N ALA A 449 -3.18 2.32 30.16
CA ALA A 449 -4.27 1.43 30.59
C ALA A 449 -5.43 1.34 29.57
N ALA A 450 -5.30 1.96 28.39
CA ALA A 450 -6.31 1.88 27.35
C ALA A 450 -6.45 0.45 26.81
N SER A 451 -7.58 0.18 26.15
CA SER A 451 -7.83 -1.10 25.48
C SER A 451 -6.74 -1.45 24.47
N HIS A 452 -6.54 -2.76 24.22
CA HIS A 452 -5.56 -3.20 23.24
C HIS A 452 -5.86 -2.64 21.84
N ALA A 453 -7.13 -2.56 21.45
CA ALA A 453 -7.56 -2.03 20.16
C ALA A 453 -7.19 -0.54 19.97
N LEU A 454 -7.43 0.31 20.97
CA LEU A 454 -7.06 1.72 20.89
C LEU A 454 -5.54 1.90 20.87
N ARG A 455 -4.83 1.18 21.75
CA ARG A 455 -3.37 1.21 21.79
C ARG A 455 -2.76 0.76 20.46
N ARG A 456 -3.30 -0.29 19.84
CA ARG A 456 -2.89 -0.77 18.52
C ARG A 456 -3.01 0.32 17.46
N THR A 457 -4.12 1.05 17.44
CA THR A 457 -4.34 2.15 16.47
C THR A 457 -3.26 3.23 16.58
N VAL A 458 -2.95 3.69 17.80
CA VAL A 458 -1.90 4.70 18.03
C VAL A 458 -0.51 4.14 17.71
N LEU A 459 -0.25 2.87 18.05
CA LEU A 459 1.01 2.17 17.78
C LEU A 459 1.29 2.08 16.28
N GLU A 460 0.28 1.69 15.48
CA GLU A 460 0.36 1.55 14.03
C GLU A 460 0.52 2.91 13.34
N GLY A 461 -0.21 3.94 13.78
CA GLY A 461 -0.05 5.32 13.29
C GLY A 461 1.36 5.87 13.55
N ARG A 462 1.87 5.68 14.77
CA ARG A 462 3.26 6.05 15.10
C ARG A 462 4.28 5.28 14.26
N ASP A 463 4.12 3.97 14.07
CA ASP A 463 5.02 3.18 13.20
C ASP A 463 4.99 3.65 11.74
N ALA A 464 3.81 3.98 11.22
CA ALA A 464 3.67 4.54 9.88
C ALA A 464 4.42 5.87 9.75
N MET A 465 4.35 6.73 10.77
CA MET A 465 5.04 8.01 10.80
C MET A 465 6.56 7.87 10.94
N THR A 466 7.05 6.98 11.80
CA THR A 466 8.49 6.67 11.91
C THR A 466 9.05 6.19 10.58
N ARG A 467 8.30 5.33 9.86
CA ARG A 467 8.65 4.90 8.51
C ARG A 467 8.67 6.07 7.54
N ALA A 468 7.69 6.96 7.61
CA ALA A 468 7.63 8.14 6.76
C ALA A 468 8.85 9.05 6.95
N LEU A 469 9.27 9.30 8.19
CA LEU A 469 10.50 10.06 8.48
C LEU A 469 11.75 9.40 7.89
N LYS A 470 11.87 8.07 8.00
CA LYS A 470 12.97 7.33 7.36
C LYS A 470 12.95 7.48 5.83
N ALA A 471 11.78 7.36 5.21
CA ALA A 471 11.64 7.49 3.77
C ALA A 471 11.94 8.93 3.28
N GLN A 472 11.49 9.95 4.02
CA GLN A 472 11.84 11.36 3.76
C GLN A 472 13.35 11.59 3.83
N ALA A 473 14.04 10.96 4.79
CA ALA A 473 15.49 11.02 4.90
C ALA A 473 16.24 10.34 3.74
N ALA A 474 15.60 9.40 3.04
CA ALA A 474 16.17 8.74 1.88
C ALA A 474 15.90 9.48 0.55
N ASP A 475 15.13 10.57 0.58
CA ASP A 475 14.74 11.36 -0.60
C ASP A 475 15.57 12.65 -0.76
N PHE A 476 16.76 12.75 -0.16
CA PHE A 476 17.64 13.92 -0.22
C PHE A 476 18.64 13.89 -1.37
#